data_AF-A0A212Q297-F1
#
_entry.id   AF-A0A212Q297-F1
#
_cell.length_a   1.000
_cell.length_b   1.000
_cell.length_c   1.000
_cell.angle_alpha   90.00
_cell.angle_beta   90.00
_cell.angle_gamma   90.00
#
_symmetry.space_group_name_H-M   'P 1'
#
loop_
_entity.id
_entity.type
_entity.pdbx_description
1 polymer ?
#
loop_
_entity_poly.entity_id
_entity_poly.type
_entity_poly.pdbx_seq_one_letter_code
_entity_poly.pdbx_strand_id
1 'polypeptide(L)'
;MRTLNRDWKNRGLVFEREMLKYCGGQFRVLGRVRRQIDENTGRMLTFRNGCVILDGLYCTGLGKRSRLFCPRAPYYYWREDWLRRADPDACLRRVNA
;
A
#
# COMPACT_ATOMS: atom_id res chain seq x y z
N MET A 1 5.33 4.22 -19.04
CA MET A 1 5.44 2.81 -18.60
C MET A 1 4.13 2.39 -17.94
N ARG A 2 3.53 1.29 -18.42
CA ARG A 2 2.29 0.75 -17.84
C ARG A 2 2.66 -0.23 -16.72
N THR A 3 2.50 0.17 -15.47
CA THR A 3 2.93 -0.63 -14.30
C THR A 3 1.88 -1.65 -13.87
N LEU A 4 0.62 -1.52 -14.30
CA LEU A 4 -0.48 -2.44 -13.99
C LEU A 4 -0.86 -3.29 -15.21
N ASN A 5 -1.04 -4.59 -14.99
CA ASN A 5 -1.62 -5.50 -15.97
C ASN A 5 -3.15 -5.32 -16.08
N ARG A 6 -3.82 -6.14 -16.90
CA ARG A 6 -5.28 -6.06 -17.12
C ARG A 6 -6.10 -6.35 -15.85
N ASP A 7 -5.51 -7.05 -14.88
CA ASP A 7 -6.14 -7.42 -13.60
C ASP A 7 -5.82 -6.43 -12.47
N TRP A 8 -5.31 -5.23 -12.79
CA TRP A 8 -4.87 -4.23 -11.81
C TRP A 8 -3.75 -4.73 -10.89
N LYS A 9 -2.83 -5.55 -11.40
CA LYS A 9 -1.70 -6.10 -10.64
C LYS A 9 -0.34 -5.62 -11.17
N ASN A 10 0.62 -5.51 -10.26
CA ASN A 10 2.05 -5.41 -10.57
C ASN A 10 2.80 -6.54 -9.85
N ARG A 11 3.43 -7.44 -10.63
CA ARG A 11 4.23 -8.56 -10.09
C ARG A 11 3.50 -9.31 -8.97
N GLY A 12 2.23 -9.65 -9.21
CA GLY A 12 1.36 -10.35 -8.28
C GLY A 12 0.68 -9.49 -7.21
N LEU A 13 1.10 -8.23 -7.00
CA LEU A 13 0.47 -7.34 -6.03
C LEU A 13 -0.70 -6.58 -6.67
N VAL A 14 -1.88 -6.65 -6.04
CA VAL A 14 -3.09 -5.94 -6.48
C VAL A 14 -3.01 -4.47 -6.10
N PHE A 15 -3.32 -3.60 -7.05
CA PHE A 15 -3.64 -2.20 -6.81
C PHE A 15 -5.15 -2.07 -6.62
N GLU A 16 -5.60 -1.91 -5.38
CA GLU A 16 -7.02 -1.80 -5.06
C GLU A 16 -7.58 -0.46 -5.54
N ARG A 17 -8.84 -0.44 -5.98
CA ARG A 17 -9.48 0.78 -6.51
C ARG A 17 -9.52 1.90 -5.47
N GLU A 18 -9.66 1.56 -4.20
CA GLU A 18 -9.67 2.51 -3.10
C GLU A 18 -8.30 3.20 -2.91
N MET A 19 -7.20 2.59 -3.36
CA MET A 19 -5.87 3.21 -3.32
C MET A 19 -5.77 4.46 -4.20
N LEU A 20 -6.62 4.59 -5.23
CA LEU A 20 -6.67 5.77 -6.11
C LEU A 20 -6.90 7.07 -5.33
N LYS A 21 -7.63 7.03 -4.20
CA LYS A 21 -7.91 8.22 -3.39
C LYS A 21 -6.65 8.81 -2.74
N TYR A 22 -5.57 8.05 -2.67
CA TYR A 22 -4.28 8.47 -2.11
C TYR A 22 -3.27 8.87 -3.18
N CYS A 23 -3.58 8.69 -4.47
CA CYS A 23 -2.69 9.10 -5.54
C CYS A 23 -2.43 10.62 -5.49
N GLY A 24 -1.17 11.01 -5.67
CA GLY A 24 -0.75 12.42 -5.61
C GLY A 24 -0.51 12.95 -4.19
N GLY A 25 -0.87 12.20 -3.15
CA GLY A 25 -0.57 12.55 -1.77
C GLY A 25 0.88 12.27 -1.37
N GLN A 26 1.31 12.85 -0.26
CA GLN A 26 2.58 12.56 0.40
C GLN A 26 2.31 11.89 1.75
N PHE A 27 2.96 10.76 1.99
CA PHE A 27 2.74 9.95 3.19
C PHE A 27 4.07 9.46 3.73
N ARG A 28 4.12 9.26 5.05
CA ARG A 28 5.29 8.65 5.69
C ARG A 28 5.32 7.16 5.38
N VAL A 29 6.50 6.64 5.08
CA VAL A 29 6.71 5.19 5.03
C VAL A 29 6.69 4.66 6.46
N LEU A 30 5.70 3.84 6.79
CA LEU A 30 5.59 3.23 8.10
C LEU A 30 6.55 2.04 8.24
N GLY A 31 6.79 1.31 7.15
CA GLY A 31 7.73 0.21 7.15
C GLY A 31 7.84 -0.50 5.80
N ARG A 32 8.88 -1.32 5.67
CA ARG A 32 9.08 -2.21 4.51
C ARG A 32 8.65 -3.62 4.88
N VAL A 33 7.83 -4.23 4.03
CA VAL A 33 7.29 -5.57 4.23
C VAL A 33 7.88 -6.51 3.18
N ARG A 34 8.54 -7.57 3.66
CA ARG A 34 9.09 -8.65 2.82
C ARG A 34 8.40 -9.99 3.04
N ARG A 35 7.64 -10.10 4.13
CA ARG A 35 7.00 -11.32 4.56
C ARG A 35 5.60 -11.00 5.10
N GLN A 36 4.63 -11.84 4.82
CA GLN A 36 3.25 -11.72 5.30
C GLN A 36 2.71 -13.11 5.57
N ILE A 37 1.88 -13.26 6.61
CA ILE A 37 1.14 -14.50 6.84
C ILE A 37 -0.09 -14.52 5.90
N ASP A 38 -0.21 -15.58 5.11
CA ASP A 38 -1.43 -15.89 4.36
C ASP A 38 -2.55 -16.22 5.35
N GLU A 39 -3.60 -15.42 5.36
CA GLU A 39 -4.66 -15.55 6.37
C GLU A 39 -5.50 -16.83 6.21
N ASN A 40 -5.57 -17.40 5.00
CA ASN A 40 -6.38 -18.59 4.74
C ASN A 40 -5.62 -19.88 5.12
N THR A 41 -4.30 -19.88 4.95
CA THR A 41 -3.46 -21.07 5.15
C THR A 41 -2.56 -20.99 6.38
N GLY A 42 -2.40 -19.81 6.98
CA GLY A 42 -1.48 -19.55 8.09
C GLY A 42 0.01 -19.58 7.70
N ARG A 43 0.32 -19.74 6.41
CA ARG A 43 1.71 -19.89 5.94
C ARG A 43 2.38 -18.54 5.77
N MET A 44 3.67 -18.49 6.05
CA MET A 44 4.48 -17.31 5.77
C MET A 44 4.76 -17.19 4.27
N LEU A 45 4.19 -16.17 3.64
CA LEU A 45 4.54 -15.74 2.30
C LEU A 45 5.77 -14.86 2.34
N THR A 46 6.69 -15.07 1.40
CA THR A 46 7.86 -14.21 1.20
C THR A 46 7.75 -13.51 -0.15
N PHE A 47 7.76 -12.19 -0.15
CA PHE A 47 7.71 -11.42 -1.38
C PHE A 47 9.10 -11.38 -2.02
N ARG A 48 9.20 -11.81 -3.29
CA ARG A 48 10.45 -11.65 -4.07
C ARG A 48 10.86 -10.18 -4.20
N ASN A 49 9.87 -9.31 -4.38
CA ASN A 49 10.05 -7.88 -4.45
C ASN A 49 9.40 -7.29 -3.20
N GLY A 50 10.14 -6.50 -2.42
CA GLY A 50 9.58 -5.87 -1.22
C GLY A 50 8.40 -4.95 -1.54
N CYS A 51 7.56 -4.73 -0.54
CA CYS A 51 6.52 -3.69 -0.55
C CYS A 51 6.79 -2.72 0.58
N VAL A 52 6.20 -1.54 0.51
CA VAL A 52 6.14 -0.61 1.65
C VAL A 52 4.70 -0.43 2.09
N ILE A 53 4.53 -0.15 3.38
CA ILE A 53 3.27 0.31 3.95
C ILE A 53 3.41 1.81 4.25
N LEU A 54 2.36 2.56 3.94
CA LEU A 54 2.29 3.99 4.17
C LEU A 54 1.42 4.26 5.40
N ASP A 55 1.83 5.24 6.18
CA ASP A 55 1.16 5.60 7.43
C ASP A 55 -0.25 6.16 7.16
N GLY A 56 -1.23 5.72 7.96
CA GLY A 56 -2.65 6.09 7.80
C GLY A 56 -3.37 5.51 6.56
N LEU A 57 -2.71 4.66 5.76
CA LEU A 57 -3.25 4.12 4.51
C LEU A 57 -3.65 2.65 4.66
N TYR A 58 -4.92 2.44 4.98
CA TYR A 58 -5.53 1.12 5.18
C TYR A 58 -6.89 0.99 4.51
N CYS A 59 -7.33 -0.26 4.35
CA CYS A 59 -8.64 -0.57 3.81
C CYS A 59 -9.74 -0.05 4.72
N THR A 60 -10.58 0.86 4.20
CA THR A 60 -11.77 1.34 4.94
C THR A 60 -12.92 0.34 4.92
N GLY A 61 -12.79 -0.74 4.16
CA GLY A 61 -13.88 -1.69 3.94
C GLY A 61 -14.99 -1.10 3.09
N LEU A 62 -14.77 -0.03 2.31
CA LEU A 62 -15.81 0.58 1.47
C LEU A 62 -15.56 0.38 -0.04
N GLY A 63 -14.36 -0.05 -0.43
CA GLY A 63 -13.97 -0.13 -1.85
C GLY A 63 -14.69 -1.20 -2.69
N LYS A 64 -15.17 -2.30 -2.08
CA LYS A 64 -15.80 -3.43 -2.77
C LYS A 64 -16.91 -4.08 -1.93
N ARG A 65 -18.04 -4.45 -2.56
CA ARG A 65 -19.19 -5.11 -1.91
C ARG A 65 -18.81 -6.32 -1.04
N SER A 66 -17.90 -7.16 -1.52
CA SER A 66 -17.46 -8.36 -0.80
C SER A 66 -16.60 -8.10 0.43
N ARG A 67 -16.26 -6.83 0.72
CA ARG A 67 -15.46 -6.42 1.88
C ARG A 67 -16.11 -5.25 2.64
N LEU A 68 -17.41 -5.02 2.40
CA LEU A 68 -18.17 -4.02 3.14
C LEU A 68 -18.11 -4.32 4.64
N PHE A 69 -17.81 -3.29 5.44
CA PHE A 69 -17.72 -3.38 6.90
C PHE A 69 -16.62 -4.32 7.42
N CYS A 70 -15.55 -4.52 6.65
CA CYS A 70 -14.41 -5.32 7.11
C CYS A 70 -13.69 -4.61 8.29
N PRO A 71 -13.69 -5.18 9.52
CA PRO A 71 -13.08 -4.53 10.68
C PRO A 71 -11.56 -4.67 10.70
N ARG A 72 -10.97 -5.49 9.80
CA ARG A 72 -9.54 -5.81 9.82
C ARG A 72 -8.65 -4.61 9.51
N ALA A 73 -9.18 -3.62 8.79
CA ALA A 73 -8.44 -2.44 8.34
C ALA A 73 -6.99 -2.73 7.89
N PRO A 74 -6.75 -3.74 7.02
CA PRO A 74 -5.39 -4.08 6.62
C PRO A 74 -4.73 -2.92 5.88
N TYR A 75 -3.44 -2.70 6.15
CA TYR A 75 -2.63 -1.73 5.41
C TYR A 75 -2.58 -2.07 3.92
N TYR A 76 -2.54 -1.03 3.09
CA TYR A 76 -2.23 -1.21 1.67
C TYR A 76 -0.73 -1.41 1.47
N TYR A 77 -0.39 -2.39 0.65
CA TYR A 77 0.98 -2.58 0.17
C TYR A 77 1.20 -1.77 -1.09
N TRP A 78 2.29 -1.01 -1.10
CA TRP A 78 2.70 -0.19 -2.23
C TRP A 78 3.99 -0.74 -2.83
N ARG A 79 4.05 -0.81 -4.16
CA ARG A 79 5.32 -0.98 -4.87
C ARG A 79 6.06 0.35 -4.89
N GLU A 80 7.37 0.29 -4.66
CA GLU A 80 8.25 1.45 -4.81
C GLU A 80 8.16 2.04 -6.23
N ASP A 81 7.95 1.20 -7.25
CA ASP A 81 7.72 1.61 -8.65
C ASP A 81 6.48 2.52 -8.84
N TRP A 82 5.57 2.60 -7.85
CA TRP A 82 4.40 3.50 -7.86
C TRP A 82 4.63 4.79 -7.08
N LEU A 83 5.74 4.90 -6.36
CA LEU A 83 6.01 5.99 -5.44
C LEU A 83 7.15 6.85 -5.96
N ARG A 84 7.09 8.14 -5.65
CA ARG A 84 8.23 9.04 -5.75
C ARG A 84 8.70 9.35 -4.33
N ARG A 85 10.01 9.33 -4.10
CA ARG A 85 10.58 9.80 -2.83
C ARG A 85 10.22 11.27 -2.67
N ALA A 86 9.66 11.62 -1.50
CA ALA A 86 9.47 13.02 -1.15
C ALA A 86 10.84 13.69 -1.00
N ASP A 87 10.87 14.99 -1.27
CA ASP A 87 12.04 15.80 -0.99
C ASP A 87 12.36 15.72 0.51
N PRO A 88 13.60 15.38 0.93
CA PRO A 88 13.98 15.34 2.34
C PRO A 88 13.64 16.64 3.10
N ASP A 89 13.68 17.80 2.43
CA ASP A 89 13.37 19.09 3.06
C ASP A 89 11.87 19.33 3.26
N ALA A 90 11.00 18.60 2.55
CA ALA A 90 9.55 18.71 2.72
C ALA A 90 9.08 18.16 4.07
N CYS A 91 9.79 17.19 4.66
CA CYS A 91 9.47 16.63 5.96
C CYS A 91 9.92 17.55 7.11
N LEU A 92 11.08 18.19 6.98
CA LEU A 92 11.66 19.10 8.00
C LEU A 92 10.82 20.38 8.18
N ARG A 93 10.18 20.88 7.13
CA ARG A 93 9.32 22.08 7.21
C ARG A 93 8.06 21.90 8.05
N ARG A 94 7.63 20.67 8.31
CA ARG A 94 6.38 20.37 9.03
C ARG A 94 6.59 20.05 10.52
N VAL A 95 7.84 19.85 10.94
CA VAL A 95 8.21 19.64 12.36
C VAL A 95 8.43 20.99 13.08
N ASN A 96 8.72 22.05 12.34
CA ASN A 96 9.04 23.38 12.86
C ASN A 96 7.88 24.41 12.68
N ALA A 97 6.65 23.94 12.48
CA ALA A 97 5.46 24.78 12.33
C ALA A 97 4.43 24.46 13.40
#